data_AF-A0A8I0HBM4-F1
#
_entry.id   AF-A0A8I0HBM4-F1
#
_cell.length_a   1.000
_cell.length_b   1.000
_cell.length_c   1.000
_cell.angle_alpha   90.00
_cell.angle_beta   90.00
_cell.angle_gamma   90.00
#
_symmetry.space_group_name_H-M   'P 1'
#
loop_
_entity.id
_entity.type
_entity.pdbx_description
1 polymer ?
#
loop_
_entity_poly.entity_id
_entity_poly.type
_entity_poly.pdbx_seq_one_letter_code
_entity_poly.pdbx_strand_id
1 'polypeptide(L)'
;RVLGGMYDGIEYRGFSQRTVETLAEYSGVPVWNGLTDEDHPTQVLADFLTAKEVLKKDYADINFTYVGDGRNNVANALMQGAAIMGMNFHLVCPKELNPT
;
A
#
# COMPACT_ATOMS: atom_id res chain seq x y z
N ARG A 1 -11.64 8.56 19.35
CA ARG A 1 -12.66 9.26 20.16
C ARG A 1 -12.30 10.71 20.42
N VAL A 2 -11.22 11.04 21.14
CA VAL A 2 -10.85 12.46 21.40
C VAL A 2 -10.50 13.20 20.11
N LEU A 3 -9.55 12.67 19.32
CA LEU A 3 -9.07 13.34 18.10
C LEU A 3 -10.18 13.59 17.07
N GLY A 4 -11.13 12.67 16.88
CA GLY A 4 -12.23 12.89 15.93
C GLY A 4 -13.30 13.89 16.40
N GLY A 5 -13.25 14.34 17.67
CA GLY A 5 -14.01 15.50 18.12
C GLY A 5 -13.29 16.84 17.90
N MET A 6 -12.03 16.80 17.42
CA MET A 6 -11.17 17.97 17.24
C MET A 6 -10.72 18.17 15.79
N TYR A 7 -10.62 17.10 15.02
CA TYR A 7 -10.08 17.07 13.66
C TYR A 7 -11.07 16.38 12.71
N ASP A 8 -11.07 16.82 11.45
CA ASP A 8 -11.95 16.27 10.40
C ASP A 8 -11.42 14.99 9.73
N GLY A 9 -10.18 14.61 10.02
CA GLY A 9 -9.54 13.41 9.49
C GLY A 9 -8.23 13.13 10.21
N ILE A 10 -7.77 11.87 10.14
CA ILE A 10 -6.57 11.42 10.85
C ILE A 10 -5.70 10.59 9.90
N GLU A 11 -4.44 10.98 9.73
CA GLU A 11 -3.43 10.11 9.16
C GLU A 11 -2.74 9.34 10.29
N TYR A 12 -2.43 8.07 10.05
CA TYR A 12 -1.70 7.23 10.98
C TYR A 12 -0.51 6.57 10.29
N ARG A 13 0.64 6.70 10.93
CA ARG A 13 1.87 5.98 10.60
C ARG A 13 2.41 5.28 11.84
N GLY A 14 2.63 3.99 11.74
CA GLY A 14 3.10 3.18 12.87
C GLY A 14 3.42 1.75 12.46
N PHE A 15 3.24 0.81 13.39
CA PHE A 15 3.65 -0.58 13.22
C PHE A 15 2.45 -1.48 12.88
N SER A 16 1.55 -1.73 13.83
CA SER A 16 0.48 -2.71 13.63
C SER A 16 -0.73 -2.16 12.85
N GLN A 17 -1.17 -2.91 11.84
CA GLN A 17 -2.40 -2.62 11.08
C GLN A 17 -3.64 -2.57 11.96
N ARG A 18 -3.71 -3.44 12.97
CA ARG A 18 -4.79 -3.42 13.98
C ARG A 18 -4.92 -2.06 14.67
N THR A 19 -3.83 -1.31 14.81
CA THR A 19 -3.86 0.01 15.45
C THR A 19 -4.58 1.02 14.58
N VAL A 20 -4.30 1.06 13.28
CA VAL A 20 -5.00 1.97 12.34
C VAL A 20 -6.47 1.56 12.16
N GLU A 21 -6.76 0.27 12.16
CA GLU A 21 -8.14 -0.25 12.11
C GLU A 21 -8.93 0.14 13.36
N THR A 22 -8.35 -0.04 14.55
CA THR A 22 -8.95 0.39 15.82
C THR A 22 -9.15 1.91 15.83
N LEU A 23 -8.18 2.68 15.34
CA LEU A 23 -8.30 4.13 15.23
C LEU A 23 -9.45 4.52 14.28
N ALA A 24 -9.60 3.85 13.15
CA ALA A 24 -10.70 4.04 12.21
C ALA A 24 -12.06 3.73 12.86
N GLU A 25 -12.17 2.60 13.57
CA GLU A 25 -13.41 2.18 14.26
C GLU A 25 -13.89 3.22 15.28
N TYR A 26 -12.96 3.82 16.05
CA TYR A 26 -13.31 4.67 17.19
C TYR A 26 -13.13 6.17 16.98
N SER A 27 -12.60 6.64 15.85
CA SER A 27 -12.36 8.06 15.62
C SER A 27 -13.63 8.81 15.23
N GLY A 28 -14.50 8.21 14.42
CA GLY A 28 -15.71 8.86 13.90
C GLY A 28 -15.46 9.81 12.72
N VAL A 29 -14.22 9.87 12.22
CA VAL A 29 -13.79 10.66 11.06
C VAL A 29 -12.93 9.78 10.14
N PRO A 30 -12.74 10.13 8.86
CA PRO A 30 -11.86 9.37 7.97
C PRO A 30 -10.46 9.17 8.56
N VAL A 31 -9.96 7.94 8.45
CA VAL A 31 -8.60 7.58 8.87
C VAL A 31 -7.83 7.02 7.68
N TRP A 32 -6.64 7.55 7.42
CA TRP A 32 -5.77 7.12 6.33
C TRP A 32 -4.54 6.42 6.88
N ASN A 33 -4.22 5.24 6.34
CA ASN A 33 -2.97 4.54 6.64
C ASN A 33 -1.83 5.17 5.82
N GLY A 34 -0.91 5.86 6.51
CA GLY A 34 0.30 6.39 5.91
C GLY A 34 1.42 5.35 5.77
N LEU A 35 1.52 4.39 6.70
CA LEU A 35 2.42 3.22 6.66
C LEU A 35 2.19 2.34 7.91
N THR A 36 2.11 1.03 7.71
CA THR A 36 2.19 -0.02 8.74
C THR A 36 3.20 -1.11 8.35
N ASP A 37 3.47 -2.04 9.25
CA ASP A 37 4.30 -3.22 8.99
C ASP A 37 3.68 -4.14 7.93
N GLU A 38 2.38 -4.03 7.70
CA GLU A 38 1.61 -4.86 6.77
C GLU A 38 1.38 -4.18 5.42
N ASP A 39 1.22 -2.85 5.37
CA ASP A 39 0.83 -2.14 4.15
C ASP A 39 1.38 -0.71 4.04
N HIS A 40 1.50 -0.22 2.81
CA HIS A 40 1.86 1.17 2.49
C HIS A 40 1.04 1.68 1.28
N PRO A 41 -0.27 1.91 1.44
CA PRO A 41 -1.17 2.13 0.30
C PRO A 41 -0.91 3.45 -0.44
N THR A 42 -0.46 4.48 0.27
CA THR A 42 -0.13 5.79 -0.30
C THR A 42 1.07 5.73 -1.26
N GLN A 43 2.07 4.88 -0.96
CA GLN A 43 3.22 4.65 -1.84
C GLN A 43 2.80 4.01 -3.16
N VAL A 44 1.93 3.00 -3.11
CA VAL A 44 1.44 2.29 -4.30
C VAL A 44 0.75 3.25 -5.27
N LEU A 45 -0.09 4.15 -4.75
CA LEU A 45 -0.76 5.17 -5.57
C LEU A 45 0.26 6.08 -6.27
N ALA A 46 1.30 6.52 -5.56
CA ALA A 46 2.36 7.37 -6.11
C ALA A 46 3.18 6.63 -7.18
N ASP A 47 3.54 5.37 -6.93
CA ASP A 47 4.31 4.53 -7.87
C ASP A 47 3.53 4.29 -9.16
N PHE A 48 2.23 4.04 -9.05
CA PHE A 48 1.38 3.76 -10.22
C PHE A 48 1.08 5.02 -11.02
N LEU A 49 0.86 6.16 -10.36
CA LEU A 49 0.78 7.45 -11.06
C LEU A 49 2.08 7.70 -11.84
N THR A 50 3.23 7.49 -11.20
CA THR A 50 4.54 7.65 -11.85
C THR A 50 4.67 6.72 -13.05
N ALA A 51 4.33 5.45 -12.90
CA ALA A 51 4.36 4.48 -14.01
C ALA A 51 3.45 4.91 -15.17
N LYS A 52 2.24 5.40 -14.88
CA LYS A 52 1.28 5.88 -15.88
C LYS A 52 1.83 7.09 -16.63
N GLU A 53 2.38 8.07 -15.93
CA GLU A 53 2.91 9.32 -16.51
C GLU A 53 4.16 9.09 -17.36
N VAL A 54 5.08 8.26 -16.86
CA VAL A 54 6.37 7.99 -17.52
C VAL A 54 6.19 7.05 -18.71
N LEU A 55 5.45 5.95 -18.54
CA LEU A 55 5.30 4.93 -19.58
C LEU A 55 4.21 5.29 -20.60
N LYS A 56 3.23 6.13 -20.21
CA LYS A 56 2.09 6.54 -21.05
C LYS A 56 1.32 5.36 -21.63
N LYS A 57 1.19 4.29 -20.85
CA LYS A 57 0.47 3.05 -21.19
C LYS A 57 -0.74 2.86 -20.31
N ASP A 58 -1.70 2.05 -20.73
CA ASP A 58 -2.72 1.55 -19.81
C ASP A 58 -2.11 0.57 -18.82
N TYR A 59 -2.67 0.51 -17.60
CA TYR A 59 -2.10 -0.31 -16.53
C TYR A 59 -1.98 -1.78 -16.93
N ALA A 60 -2.93 -2.30 -17.69
CA ALA A 60 -2.91 -3.66 -18.23
C ALA A 60 -1.72 -3.96 -19.16
N ASP A 61 -1.12 -2.93 -19.76
CA ASP A 61 0.05 -3.06 -20.65
C ASP A 61 1.38 -2.81 -19.92
N ILE A 62 1.35 -2.61 -18.60
CA ILE A 62 2.53 -2.39 -17.77
C ILE A 62 2.95 -3.71 -17.11
N ASN A 63 4.18 -4.13 -17.41
CA ASN A 63 4.89 -5.13 -16.62
C ASN A 63 5.58 -4.44 -15.46
N PHE A 64 5.17 -4.74 -14.23
CA PHE A 64 5.71 -4.14 -13.01
C PHE A 64 6.53 -5.19 -12.25
N THR A 65 7.84 -5.00 -12.13
CA THR A 65 8.74 -5.97 -11.49
C THR A 65 9.30 -5.41 -10.19
N TYR A 66 9.03 -6.09 -9.07
CA TYR A 66 9.70 -5.83 -7.80
C TYR A 66 10.85 -6.82 -7.59
N VAL A 67 12.01 -6.34 -7.15
CA VAL A 67 13.19 -7.15 -6.83
C VAL A 67 13.62 -6.88 -5.39
N GLY A 68 13.65 -7.90 -4.55
CA GLY A 68 14.04 -7.71 -3.14
C GLY A 68 13.42 -8.73 -2.18
N ASP A 69 13.08 -8.28 -0.98
CA ASP A 69 12.36 -9.09 0.01
C ASP A 69 10.88 -9.13 -0.33
N GLY A 70 10.39 -10.30 -0.74
CA GLY A 70 8.99 -10.51 -1.13
C GLY A 70 8.01 -10.54 0.04
N ARG A 71 8.49 -10.54 1.29
CA ARG A 71 7.64 -10.61 2.49
C ARG A 71 7.33 -9.26 3.11
N ASN A 72 7.97 -8.19 2.65
CA ASN A 72 7.78 -6.86 3.24
C ASN A 72 6.45 -6.23 2.78
N ASN A 73 6.02 -5.22 3.54
CA ASN A 73 4.83 -4.43 3.25
C ASN A 73 4.82 -3.82 1.84
N VAL A 74 5.94 -3.32 1.33
CA VAL A 74 6.00 -2.69 0.01
C VAL A 74 5.71 -3.69 -1.11
N ALA A 75 6.35 -4.87 -1.09
CA ALA A 75 6.12 -5.92 -2.06
C ALA A 75 4.66 -6.39 -2.04
N ASN A 76 4.10 -6.59 -0.85
CA ASN A 76 2.70 -6.97 -0.67
C ASN A 76 1.73 -5.88 -1.16
N ALA A 77 1.98 -4.62 -0.82
CA ALA A 77 1.15 -3.48 -1.22
C ALA A 77 1.17 -3.30 -2.75
N LEU A 78 2.34 -3.36 -3.38
CA LEU A 78 2.49 -3.26 -4.83
C LEU A 78 1.82 -4.42 -5.55
N MET A 79 1.93 -5.64 -5.02
CA MET A 79 1.27 -6.82 -5.58
C MET A 79 -0.26 -6.69 -5.53
N GLN A 80 -0.82 -6.25 -4.39
CA GLN A 80 -2.25 -6.01 -4.24
C GLN A 80 -2.74 -4.91 -5.18
N GLY A 81 -2.03 -3.78 -5.22
CA GLY A 81 -2.35 -2.69 -6.14
C GLY A 81 -2.32 -3.14 -7.59
N ALA A 82 -1.28 -3.88 -8.00
CA ALA A 82 -1.13 -4.35 -9.37
C ALA A 82 -2.28 -5.29 -9.76
N ALA A 83 -2.72 -6.15 -8.85
CA ALA A 83 -3.89 -7.00 -9.05
C ALA A 83 -5.18 -6.19 -9.25
N ILE A 84 -5.40 -5.13 -8.47
CA ILE A 84 -6.56 -4.22 -8.61
C ILE A 84 -6.53 -3.48 -9.95
N MET A 85 -5.36 -2.99 -10.36
CA MET A 85 -5.21 -2.18 -11.58
C MET A 85 -5.07 -3.02 -12.86
N GLY A 86 -4.95 -4.34 -12.75
CA GLY A 86 -4.77 -5.27 -13.87
C GLY A 86 -3.36 -5.28 -14.46
N MET A 87 -2.34 -4.82 -13.72
CA MET A 87 -0.94 -4.79 -14.17
C MET A 87 -0.33 -6.19 -14.13
N ASN A 88 0.64 -6.47 -15.01
CA ASN A 88 1.39 -7.73 -14.97
C ASN A 88 2.53 -7.65 -13.93
N PHE A 89 2.26 -8.11 -12.71
CA PHE A 89 3.20 -8.04 -11.59
C PHE A 89 4.18 -9.23 -11.58
N HIS A 90 5.47 -8.95 -11.47
CA HIS A 90 6.50 -9.96 -11.28
C HIS A 90 7.24 -9.69 -9.98
N LEU A 91 7.37 -10.72 -9.16
CA LEU A 91 8.19 -10.68 -7.96
C LEU A 91 9.45 -11.53 -8.15
N VAL A 92 10.60 -10.88 -8.02
CA VAL A 92 11.91 -11.55 -8.05
C VAL A 92 12.53 -11.47 -6.66
N CYS A 93 12.54 -12.59 -5.96
CA CYS A 93 13.12 -12.68 -4.63
C CYS A 93 13.83 -14.04 -4.43
N PRO A 94 14.79 -14.13 -3.49
CA PRO A 94 15.29 -15.41 -3.00
C PRO A 94 14.12 -16.27 -2.48
N LYS A 95 14.22 -17.60 -2.62
CA LYS A 95 13.12 -18.51 -2.25
C LYS A 95 12.72 -18.38 -0.77
N GLU A 96 13.71 -18.12 0.09
CA GLU A 96 13.55 -17.89 1.52
C GLU A 96 12.82 -16.57 1.86
N LEU A 97 12.72 -15.66 0.89
CA LEU A 97 12.02 -14.37 0.98
C LEU A 97 10.73 -14.35 0.12
N ASN A 98 10.22 -15.50 -0.32
CA ASN A 98 8.93 -15.57 -1.00
C ASN A 98 7.80 -15.02 -0.11
N PRO A 99 6.77 -14.38 -0.70
CA PRO A 99 5.55 -14.04 0.02
C PRO A 99 4.94 -15.28 0.66
N THR A 100 4.44 -15.14 1.88
CA THR A 100 3.69 -16.16 2.61
C THR A 100 2.19 -16.08 2.35
#